data_AF-A0A0C7N0N6-F1
#
_entry.id   AF-A0A0C7N0N6-F1
#
_cell.length_a   1.000
_cell.length_b   1.000
_cell.length_c   1.000
_cell.angle_alpha   90.00
_cell.angle_beta   90.00
_cell.angle_gamma   90.00
#
_symmetry.space_group_name_H-M   'P 1'
#
loop_
_entity.id
_entity.type
_entity.pdbx_description
1 polymer ?
#
loop_
_entity_poly.entity_id
_entity_poly.type
_entity_poly.pdbx_seq_one_letter_code
_entity_poly.pdbx_strand_id
1 'polypeptide(L)'
;MVRTEKYRKSITASVEIEHGPFGLSNINIKLGNSSVVGLGACTSRVNGLSWGLLHYNHESDLSPTKFKLYCVLLENSKFRIDFVELALHSIDEQVVPWEGAEPEDSDYEVPKLVFEGSRPGSEDCEIAPFVGALIFE
;
A
#
# COMPACT_ATOMS: atom_id res chain seq x y z
N MET A 1 1.80 -13.70 -4.88
CA MET A 1 1.16 -12.90 -3.80
C MET A 1 0.84 -13.68 -2.51
N VAL A 2 1.02 -13.06 -1.34
CA VAL A 2 0.63 -13.60 -0.02
C VAL A 2 -0.90 -13.58 0.15
N ARG A 3 -1.52 -14.69 0.58
CA ARG A 3 -2.98 -14.78 0.82
C ARG A 3 -3.40 -14.01 2.07
N THR A 4 -4.49 -13.24 1.98
CA THR A 4 -5.03 -12.43 3.10
C THR A 4 -5.57 -13.25 4.27
N GLU A 5 -5.92 -14.53 4.04
CA GLU A 5 -6.31 -15.49 5.08
C GLU A 5 -5.24 -15.71 6.17
N LYS A 6 -3.99 -15.33 5.90
CA LYS A 6 -2.89 -15.43 6.88
C LYS A 6 -2.93 -14.34 7.95
N TYR A 7 -3.69 -13.26 7.75
CA TYR A 7 -3.80 -12.17 8.72
C TYR A 7 -4.92 -12.43 9.72
N ARG A 8 -4.67 -12.11 10.98
CA ARG A 8 -5.59 -12.41 12.08
C ARG A 8 -6.73 -11.40 12.23
N LYS A 9 -6.54 -10.17 11.74
CA LYS A 9 -7.45 -9.05 11.93
C LYS A 9 -7.72 -8.34 10.62
N SER A 10 -8.84 -7.64 10.57
CA SER A 10 -9.23 -6.82 9.43
C SER A 10 -10.05 -5.63 9.91
N ILE A 11 -9.80 -4.46 9.35
CA ILE A 11 -10.56 -3.23 9.62
C ILE A 11 -11.02 -2.62 8.30
N THR A 12 -12.19 -1.99 8.30
CA THR A 12 -12.66 -1.22 7.14
C THR A 12 -11.69 -0.09 6.85
N ALA A 13 -11.38 0.14 5.58
CA ALA A 13 -10.49 1.20 5.17
C ALA A 13 -10.93 1.84 3.86
N SER A 14 -10.58 3.11 3.70
CA SER A 14 -10.66 3.81 2.42
C SER A 14 -9.28 4.26 1.99
N VAL A 15 -8.97 4.09 0.71
CA VAL A 15 -7.75 4.54 0.09
C VAL A 15 -8.10 5.53 -1.01
N GLU A 16 -7.54 6.72 -0.96
CA GLU A 16 -7.65 7.73 -1.99
C GLU A 16 -6.29 7.92 -2.66
N ILE A 17 -6.27 7.85 -3.99
CA ILE A 17 -5.08 8.07 -4.80
C ILE A 17 -5.30 9.30 -5.67
N GLU A 18 -4.48 10.31 -5.49
CA GLU A 18 -4.54 11.55 -6.24
C GLU A 18 -3.31 11.70 -7.11
N HIS A 19 -3.48 11.86 -8.43
CA HIS A 19 -2.36 12.19 -9.30
C HIS A 19 -1.89 13.62 -9.03
N GLY A 20 -0.61 13.75 -8.69
CA GLY A 20 0.09 15.03 -8.62
C GLY A 20 0.90 15.32 -9.89
N PRO A 21 1.53 16.50 -9.94
CA PRO A 21 2.39 16.89 -11.03
C PRO A 21 3.63 15.96 -11.13
N PHE A 22 4.20 15.83 -12.32
CA PHE A 22 5.39 15.02 -12.61
C PHE A 22 5.23 13.50 -12.36
N GLY A 23 4.00 13.00 -12.38
CA GLY A 23 3.70 11.56 -12.20
C GLY A 23 3.71 11.09 -10.75
N LEU A 24 4.08 11.94 -9.80
CA LEU A 24 3.97 11.64 -8.37
C LEU A 24 2.50 11.71 -7.96
N SER A 25 1.99 10.63 -7.39
CA SER A 25 0.65 10.52 -6.83
C SER A 25 0.74 10.51 -5.30
N ASN A 26 -0.23 11.13 -4.64
CA ASN A 26 -0.42 11.01 -3.21
C ASN A 26 -1.36 9.84 -2.92
N ILE A 27 -1.08 9.11 -1.84
CA ILE A 27 -1.97 8.10 -1.30
C ILE A 27 -2.36 8.44 0.13
N ASN A 28 -3.67 8.54 0.37
CA ASN A 28 -4.26 8.76 1.68
C ASN A 28 -5.02 7.50 2.08
N ILE A 29 -4.73 6.93 3.25
CA ILE A 29 -5.49 5.81 3.80
C ILE A 29 -6.16 6.20 5.11
N LYS A 30 -7.43 5.84 5.28
CA LYS A 30 -8.22 6.05 6.49
C LYS A 30 -8.75 4.73 7.02
N LEU A 31 -8.61 4.49 8.32
CA LEU A 31 -9.02 3.25 8.97
C LEU A 31 -10.29 3.44 9.81
N GLY A 32 -11.36 2.76 9.42
CA GLY A 32 -12.66 2.78 10.10
C GLY A 32 -13.17 4.18 10.43
N ASN A 33 -13.60 4.36 11.67
CA ASN A 33 -13.96 5.68 12.24
C ASN A 33 -12.79 6.36 12.97
N SER A 34 -11.57 5.81 12.86
CA SER A 34 -10.42 6.35 13.58
C SER A 34 -9.87 7.60 12.90
N SER A 35 -9.06 8.36 13.66
CA SER A 35 -8.28 9.47 13.15
C SER A 35 -6.95 9.04 12.51
N VAL A 36 -6.66 7.73 12.44
CA VAL A 36 -5.42 7.23 11.83
C VAL A 36 -5.49 7.47 10.33
N VAL A 37 -4.57 8.30 9.86
CA VAL A 37 -4.41 8.66 8.46
C VAL A 37 -2.99 8.29 8.06
N GLY A 38 -2.86 7.44 7.05
CA GLY A 38 -1.58 7.19 6.41
C GLY A 38 -1.42 8.10 5.20
N LEU A 39 -0.27 8.74 5.08
CA LEU A 39 0.11 9.60 3.96
C LEU A 39 1.33 9.03 3.25
N GLY A 40 1.29 9.01 1.92
CA GLY A 40 2.40 8.49 1.12
C GLY A 40 2.43 9.04 -0.28
N ALA A 41 3.51 8.71 -1.00
CA ALA A 41 3.69 9.05 -2.39
C ALA A 41 4.04 7.80 -3.22
N CYS A 42 3.46 7.69 -4.42
CA CYS A 42 3.71 6.61 -5.39
C CYS A 42 3.49 7.14 -6.82
N THR A 43 3.96 6.50 -7.89
CA THR A 43 3.26 6.65 -9.19
C THR A 43 2.12 5.66 -9.21
N SER A 44 0.96 6.13 -9.65
CA SER A 44 -0.18 5.26 -9.86
C SER A 44 -0.63 5.34 -11.32
N ARG A 45 -1.17 4.21 -11.80
CA ARG A 45 -1.92 4.16 -13.06
C ARG A 45 -3.38 4.53 -12.87
N VAL A 46 -3.85 4.56 -11.62
CA VAL A 46 -5.25 4.75 -11.29
C VAL A 46 -5.40 5.79 -10.20
N ASN A 47 -6.41 6.63 -10.34
CA ASN A 47 -6.77 7.64 -9.36
C ASN A 47 -8.19 7.41 -8.80
N GLY A 48 -8.47 8.11 -7.71
CA GLY A 48 -9.77 8.12 -7.06
C GLY A 48 -9.81 7.25 -5.82
N LEU A 49 -11.04 6.99 -5.38
CA LEU A 49 -11.34 6.39 -4.10
C LEU A 49 -11.58 4.89 -4.22
N SER A 50 -11.03 4.13 -3.28
CA SER A 50 -11.21 2.70 -3.13
C SER A 50 -11.67 2.39 -1.70
N TRP A 51 -12.67 1.52 -1.57
CA TRP A 51 -13.19 1.05 -0.29
C TRP A 51 -12.89 -0.44 -0.13
N GLY A 52 -12.47 -0.84 1.06
CA GLY A 52 -12.02 -2.21 1.29
C GLY A 52 -11.74 -2.54 2.74
N LEU A 53 -10.90 -3.56 2.91
CA LEU A 53 -10.40 -4.03 4.18
C LEU A 53 -8.88 -3.91 4.23
N LEU A 54 -8.35 -3.41 5.35
CA LEU A 54 -6.94 -3.53 5.69
C LEU A 54 -6.77 -4.75 6.61
N HIS A 55 -5.94 -5.70 6.18
CA HIS A 55 -5.59 -6.92 6.88
C HIS A 55 -4.26 -6.77 7.61
N TYR A 56 -4.20 -7.19 8.88
CA TYR A 56 -3.04 -7.01 9.76
C TYR A 56 -3.00 -8.07 10.89
N ASN A 57 -1.88 -8.21 11.58
CA ASN A 57 -1.70 -9.22 12.63
C ASN A 57 -1.75 -8.64 14.04
N HIS A 58 -1.11 -7.49 14.27
CA HIS A 58 -0.99 -6.85 15.57
C HIS A 58 -1.42 -5.37 15.49
N GLU A 59 -2.03 -4.83 16.55
CA GLU A 59 -2.41 -3.39 16.57
C GLU A 59 -1.18 -2.47 16.46
N SER A 60 -0.02 -2.94 16.93
CA SER A 60 1.26 -2.24 16.78
C SER A 60 1.65 -2.03 15.32
N ASP A 61 1.14 -2.86 14.40
CA ASP A 61 1.42 -2.75 12.96
C ASP A 61 0.76 -1.49 12.35
N LEU A 62 -0.21 -0.89 13.07
CA LEU A 62 -0.88 0.36 12.70
C LEU A 62 -0.27 1.60 13.38
N SER A 63 0.81 1.42 14.18
CA SER A 63 1.51 2.51 14.86
C SER A 63 2.71 2.99 14.03
N PRO A 64 3.19 4.24 14.22
CA PRO A 64 4.01 4.94 13.24
C PRO A 64 5.15 4.10 12.67
N THR A 65 4.99 3.70 11.41
CA THR A 65 5.88 2.81 10.69
C THR A 65 5.94 3.29 9.24
N LYS A 66 7.10 3.17 8.60
CA LYS A 66 7.25 3.47 7.17
C LYS A 66 7.13 2.17 6.38
N PHE A 67 6.43 2.21 5.26
CA PHE A 67 6.22 1.05 4.41
C PHE A 67 6.67 1.32 2.97
N LYS A 68 7.30 0.35 2.32
CA LYS A 68 7.31 0.24 0.86
C LYS A 68 5.95 -0.25 0.41
N LEU A 69 5.43 0.31 -0.67
CA LEU A 69 4.13 -0.06 -1.22
C LEU A 69 4.28 -0.79 -2.55
N TYR A 70 3.58 -1.91 -2.68
CA TYR A 70 3.36 -2.57 -3.96
C TYR A 70 1.86 -2.57 -4.27
N CYS A 71 1.48 -1.91 -5.38
CA CYS A 71 0.10 -1.73 -5.78
C CYS A 71 -0.20 -2.58 -7.02
N VAL A 72 -1.29 -3.36 -6.99
CA VAL A 72 -1.69 -4.19 -8.12
C VAL A 72 -3.21 -4.14 -8.34
N LEU A 73 -3.58 -4.11 -9.62
CA LEU A 73 -4.97 -4.34 -10.05
C LEU A 73 -5.11 -5.80 -10.41
N LEU A 74 -5.93 -6.51 -9.67
CA LEU A 74 -6.22 -7.92 -9.86
C LEU A 74 -7.35 -8.12 -10.87
N GLU A 75 -7.41 -9.33 -11.43
CA GLU A 75 -8.55 -9.78 -12.23
C GLU A 75 -9.86 -9.59 -11.44
N ASN A 76 -10.91 -9.12 -12.13
CA ASN A 76 -12.23 -8.73 -11.57
C ASN A 76 -12.30 -7.36 -10.89
N SER A 77 -11.50 -6.38 -11.32
CA SER A 77 -11.58 -4.99 -10.84
C SER A 77 -11.37 -4.89 -9.32
N LYS A 78 -10.50 -5.74 -8.77
CA LYS A 78 -10.07 -5.67 -7.38
C LYS A 78 -8.74 -4.92 -7.31
N PHE A 79 -8.60 -4.07 -6.32
CA PHE A 79 -7.39 -3.33 -6.06
C PHE A 79 -6.73 -3.82 -4.80
N ARG A 80 -5.41 -4.01 -4.84
CA ARG A 80 -4.64 -4.47 -3.71
C ARG A 80 -3.38 -3.63 -3.51
N ILE A 81 -3.06 -3.37 -2.24
CA ILE A 81 -1.82 -2.75 -1.82
C ILE A 81 -1.16 -3.64 -0.77
N ASP A 82 0.08 -4.03 -1.01
CA ASP A 82 0.94 -4.71 -0.05
C ASP A 82 1.82 -3.64 0.65
N PHE A 83 1.86 -3.68 1.98
CA PHE A 83 2.66 -2.77 2.82
C PHE A 83 3.81 -3.55 3.44
N VAL A 84 5.02 -3.34 2.93
CA VAL A 84 6.23 -3.99 3.42
C VAL A 84 6.98 -3.04 4.33
N GLU A 85 7.20 -3.44 5.58
CA GLU A 85 7.81 -2.57 6.60
C GLU A 85 9.26 -2.22 6.25
N LEU A 86 9.58 -0.93 6.29
CA LEU A 86 10.95 -0.45 6.20
C LEU A 86 11.61 -0.54 7.58
N ALA A 87 12.58 -1.44 7.73
CA ALA A 87 13.47 -1.42 8.88
C ALA A 87 14.41 -0.22 8.77
N LEU A 88 14.08 0.88 9.46
CA LEU A 88 14.98 2.03 9.57
C LEU A 88 15.99 1.75 10.68
N HIS A 89 17.25 1.49 10.33
CA HIS A 89 18.31 1.30 11.31
C HIS A 89 19.15 2.56 11.57
N SER A 90 19.02 3.63 10.77
CA SER A 90 19.52 4.96 11.11
C SER A 90 18.99 6.06 10.16
N ILE A 91 19.28 7.33 10.48
CA ILE A 91 18.79 8.54 9.79
C ILE A 91 19.39 8.72 8.39
N ASP A 92 20.48 8.02 8.06
CA ASP A 92 21.27 8.18 6.82
C ASP A 92 21.17 7.00 5.83
N GLU A 93 20.26 6.04 6.04
CA GLU A 93 20.26 4.82 5.22
C GLU A 93 19.48 4.94 3.91
N GLN A 94 20.18 4.58 2.81
CA GLN A 94 19.60 4.33 1.50
C GLN A 94 18.44 3.34 1.64
N VAL A 95 17.28 3.68 1.08
CA VAL A 95 16.16 2.74 0.94
C VAL A 95 16.68 1.53 0.19
N VAL A 96 16.82 0.39 0.88
CA VAL A 96 17.27 -0.86 0.27
C VAL A 96 16.28 -1.20 -0.85
N PRO A 97 16.76 -1.51 -2.08
CA PRO A 97 15.90 -2.00 -3.15
C PRO A 97 15.05 -3.19 -2.68
N TRP A 98 13.96 -3.49 -3.40
CA TRP A 98 13.16 -4.67 -3.08
C TRP A 98 13.97 -5.96 -3.19
N GLU A 99 13.78 -6.87 -2.24
CA GLU A 99 14.07 -8.29 -2.43
C GLU A 99 12.89 -8.91 -3.18
N GLY A 100 13.13 -9.51 -4.36
CA GLY A 100 12.09 -9.87 -5.33
C GLY A 100 11.40 -8.65 -5.98
N ALA A 101 11.20 -8.67 -7.30
CA ALA A 101 10.50 -7.58 -8.00
C ALA A 101 8.98 -7.72 -7.90
N GLU A 102 8.49 -8.96 -7.74
CA GLU A 102 7.07 -9.29 -7.81
C GLU A 102 6.64 -10.19 -6.64
N PRO A 103 5.38 -10.11 -6.18
CA PRO A 103 4.86 -10.95 -5.11
C PRO A 103 4.90 -12.47 -5.36
N GLU A 104 5.19 -12.88 -6.60
CA GLU A 104 5.36 -14.26 -7.05
C GLU A 104 6.79 -14.76 -6.83
N ASP A 105 7.75 -13.85 -6.61
CA ASP A 105 9.15 -14.18 -6.40
C ASP A 105 9.37 -14.85 -5.04
N SER A 106 10.31 -15.80 -5.01
CA SER A 106 10.60 -16.58 -3.79
C SER A 106 11.23 -15.76 -2.66
N ASP A 107 11.84 -14.63 -3.02
CA ASP A 107 12.50 -13.66 -2.15
C ASP A 107 11.63 -12.43 -1.88
N TYR A 108 10.37 -12.40 -2.33
CA TYR A 108 9.48 -11.29 -2.06
C TYR A 108 9.25 -11.05 -0.56
N GLU A 109 9.52 -9.83 -0.13
CA GLU A 109 9.34 -9.40 1.26
C GLU A 109 7.87 -9.58 1.71
N VAL A 110 7.65 -10.26 2.84
CA VAL A 110 6.29 -10.55 3.32
C VAL A 110 5.62 -9.26 3.81
N PRO A 111 4.49 -8.83 3.23
CA PRO A 111 3.83 -7.60 3.65
C PRO A 111 3.30 -7.72 5.07
N LYS A 112 3.53 -6.68 5.87
CA LYS A 112 3.04 -6.58 7.24
C LYS A 112 1.55 -6.21 7.27
N LEU A 113 1.11 -5.42 6.30
CA LEU A 113 -0.29 -5.08 6.07
C LEU A 113 -0.68 -5.36 4.61
N VAL A 114 -1.94 -5.68 4.38
CA VAL A 114 -2.48 -5.82 3.02
C VAL A 114 -3.83 -5.13 2.94
N PHE A 115 -4.00 -4.20 2.01
CA PHE A 115 -5.29 -3.63 1.66
C PHE A 115 -5.88 -4.38 0.47
N GLU A 116 -7.15 -4.80 0.57
CA GLU A 116 -7.93 -5.31 -0.55
C GLU A 116 -9.24 -4.53 -0.66
N GLY A 117 -9.50 -3.95 -1.83
CA GLY A 117 -10.67 -3.10 -2.06
C GLY A 117 -11.14 -3.06 -3.51
N SER A 118 -12.10 -2.18 -3.75
CA SER A 118 -12.62 -1.90 -5.09
C SER A 118 -11.58 -1.19 -5.97
N ARG A 119 -11.57 -1.47 -7.27
CA ARG A 119 -10.78 -0.67 -8.22
C ARG A 119 -11.09 0.85 -8.09
N PRO A 120 -10.06 1.72 -7.97
CA PRO A 120 -10.25 3.17 -7.99
C PRO A 120 -10.95 3.63 -9.27
N GLY A 121 -11.77 4.66 -9.17
CA GLY A 121 -12.78 5.02 -10.17
C GLY A 121 -12.29 5.55 -11.53
N SER A 122 -10.97 5.65 -11.77
CA SER A 122 -10.42 6.18 -13.02
C SER A 122 -10.17 5.14 -14.09
N GLU A 123 -10.11 5.61 -15.34
CA GLU A 123 -9.44 4.88 -16.42
C GLU A 123 -7.94 4.75 -16.13
N ASP A 124 -7.31 3.71 -16.69
CA ASP A 124 -5.89 3.44 -16.51
C ASP A 124 -5.03 4.48 -17.25
N CYS A 125 -4.01 5.01 -16.58
CA CYS A 125 -2.98 5.86 -17.15
C CYS A 125 -1.83 5.01 -17.70
N GLU A 126 -1.20 5.45 -18.79
CA GLU A 126 -0.08 4.75 -19.45
C GLU A 126 1.25 4.80 -18.67
N ILE A 127 1.31 5.53 -17.55
CA ILE A 127 2.53 5.70 -16.74
C ILE A 127 2.94 4.37 -16.10
N ALA A 128 4.22 3.99 -16.17
CA ALA A 128 4.72 2.79 -15.50
C ALA A 128 4.65 2.93 -13.97
N PRO A 129 4.14 1.94 -13.22
CA PRO A 129 4.10 1.99 -11.77
C PRO A 129 5.52 1.92 -11.19
N PHE A 130 5.69 2.51 -10.01
CA PHE A 130 6.90 2.45 -9.20
C PHE A 130 6.51 2.32 -7.72
N VAL A 131 7.45 1.83 -6.94
CA VAL A 131 7.36 1.58 -5.50
C VAL A 131 7.15 2.87 -4.70
N GLY A 132 6.00 2.98 -4.03
CA GLY A 132 5.71 4.11 -3.14
C GLY A 132 6.25 3.94 -1.72
N ALA A 133 6.20 5.02 -0.93
CA ALA A 133 6.40 4.97 0.52
C ALA A 133 5.18 5.54 1.25
N LEU A 134 4.74 4.91 2.34
CA LEU A 134 3.67 5.39 3.23
C LEU A 134 4.17 5.54 4.67
N ILE A 135 3.66 6.53 5.39
CA ILE A 135 3.84 6.71 6.83
C ILE A 135 2.46 6.78 7.49
N PHE A 136 2.24 6.02 8.57
CA PHE A 136 1.06 6.20 9.43
C PHE A 136 1.34 7.25 10.52
N GLU A 137 0.43 8.22 10.65
CA GLU A 137 0.42 9.22 11.72
C GLU A 137 -0.70 8.96 12.75
#